data_AF-A0A1H4QAR2-F1
#
_entry.id   AF-A0A1H4QAR2-F1
#
_cell.length_a   1.000
_cell.length_b   1.000
_cell.length_c   1.000
_cell.angle_alpha   90.00
_cell.angle_beta   90.00
_cell.angle_gamma   90.00
#
_symmetry.space_group_name_H-M   'P 1'
#
loop_
_entity.id
_entity.type
_entity.pdbx_description
1 polymer ?
#
loop_
_entity_poly.entity_id
_entity_poly.type
_entity_poly.pdbx_seq_one_letter_code
_entity_poly.pdbx_strand_id
1 'polypeptide(L)'
;MTFSQIIVSQFADPFRIILLIGLVWTMMRTRAASGTLIPLAAGIVFVAVLIPMTLTAASEIPVKDQILAGLVTNTVITGIVLGIWEAVNRARKG
;
A
#
# COMPACT_ATOMS: atom_id res chain seq x y z
N MET A 1 8.64 -10.43 17.50
CA MET A 1 8.63 -9.01 17.09
C MET A 1 7.47 -8.30 17.76
N THR A 2 7.63 -7.05 18.18
CA THR A 2 6.51 -6.21 18.63
C THR A 2 5.71 -5.70 17.42
N PHE A 3 4.46 -5.27 17.62
CA PHE A 3 3.61 -4.74 16.55
C PHE A 3 4.26 -3.56 15.79
N SER A 4 4.94 -2.65 16.50
CA SER A 4 5.67 -1.54 15.89
C SER A 4 6.83 -2.01 15.00
N GLN A 5 7.54 -3.06 15.38
CA GLN A 5 8.61 -3.65 14.55
C GLN A 5 8.06 -4.27 13.28
N ILE A 6 6.87 -4.86 13.31
CA ILE A 6 6.18 -5.39 12.13
C ILE A 6 5.87 -4.25 11.15
N ILE A 7 5.34 -3.13 11.64
CA ILE A 7 5.06 -1.96 10.78
C ILE A 7 6.35 -1.44 10.14
N VAL A 8 7.41 -1.25 10.93
CA VAL A 8 8.69 -0.73 10.43
C VAL A 8 9.31 -1.66 9.38
N SER A 9 9.27 -2.97 9.59
CA SER A 9 9.82 -3.93 8.60
C SER A 9 9.04 -3.90 7.29
N GLN A 10 7.72 -3.75 7.36
CA GLN A 10 6.85 -3.69 6.19
C GLN A 10 7.03 -2.41 5.37
N PHE A 11 7.48 -1.29 5.96
CA PHE A 11 7.84 -0.09 5.21
C PHE A 11 9.06 -0.28 4.30
N ALA A 12 9.94 -1.23 4.63
CA ALA A 12 11.14 -1.54 3.86
C ALA A 12 10.90 -2.62 2.80
N ASP A 13 9.67 -3.13 2.64
CA ASP A 13 9.33 -4.17 1.68
C ASP A 13 9.25 -3.60 0.25
N PRO A 14 10.21 -3.92 -0.64
CA PRO A 14 10.23 -3.36 -1.99
C PRO A 14 9.06 -3.85 -2.85
N PHE A 15 8.61 -5.10 -2.65
CA PHE A 15 7.52 -5.67 -3.43
C PHE A 15 6.22 -4.94 -3.12
N ARG A 16 5.94 -4.71 -1.84
CA ARG A 16 4.80 -3.91 -1.38
C ARG A 16 4.81 -2.50 -1.96
N ILE A 17 5.96 -1.82 -1.90
CA ILE A 17 6.08 -0.45 -2.42
C ILE A 17 5.75 -0.43 -3.91
N ILE A 18 6.33 -1.34 -4.70
CA ILE A 18 6.07 -1.43 -6.14
C ILE A 18 4.59 -1.69 -6.42
N LEU A 19 3.95 -2.61 -5.69
CA LEU A 19 2.52 -2.91 -5.85
C LEU A 19 1.64 -1.69 -5.55
N LEU A 20 1.94 -0.95 -4.48
CA LEU A 20 1.15 0.23 -4.11
C LEU A 20 1.37 1.40 -5.07
N ILE A 21 2.58 1.57 -5.62
CA ILE A 21 2.83 2.52 -6.71
C ILE A 21 2.01 2.12 -7.94
N GLY A 22 2.04 0.84 -8.33
CA GLY A 22 1.25 0.31 -9.45
C GLY A 22 -0.26 0.48 -9.24
N LEU A 23 -0.75 0.31 -8.01
CA LEU A 23 -2.14 0.56 -7.64
C LEU A 23 -2.53 2.03 -7.87
N VAL A 24 -1.73 2.97 -7.36
CA VAL A 24 -1.98 4.41 -7.54
C VAL A 24 -1.95 4.77 -9.03
N TRP A 25 -0.96 4.26 -9.77
CA TRP A 25 -0.84 4.50 -11.20
C TRP A 25 -2.05 3.98 -11.98
N THR A 26 -2.49 2.76 -11.69
CA THR A 26 -3.69 2.16 -12.29
C THR A 26 -4.95 2.94 -11.96
N MET A 27 -5.12 3.35 -10.70
CA MET A 27 -6.24 4.18 -10.28
C MET A 27 -6.26 5.49 -11.05
N MET A 28 -5.14 6.19 -11.15
CA MET A 28 -5.09 7.44 -11.89
C MET A 28 -5.49 7.28 -13.36
N ARG A 29 -5.08 6.17 -13.99
CA ARG A 29 -5.40 5.86 -15.38
C ARG A 29 -6.89 5.55 -15.59
N THR A 30 -7.57 5.01 -14.58
CA THR A 30 -8.97 4.57 -14.66
C THR A 30 -9.95 5.46 -13.91
N ARG A 31 -9.46 6.50 -13.21
CA ARG A 31 -10.24 7.36 -12.31
C ARG A 31 -11.51 7.93 -12.92
N ALA A 32 -11.52 8.19 -14.23
CA ALA A 32 -12.68 8.76 -14.93
C ALA A 32 -13.88 7.79 -14.97
N ALA A 33 -13.63 6.49 -14.91
CA ALA A 33 -14.66 5.45 -14.95
C ALA A 33 -14.99 4.87 -13.56
N SER A 34 -13.99 4.68 -12.70
CA SER A 34 -14.13 3.96 -11.43
C SER A 34 -14.07 4.85 -10.17
N GLY A 35 -13.79 6.14 -10.33
CA GLY A 35 -13.46 7.01 -9.20
C GLY A 35 -12.12 6.64 -8.54
N THR A 36 -11.85 7.21 -7.37
CA THR A 36 -10.53 7.08 -6.71
C THR A 36 -10.57 6.24 -5.44
N LEU A 37 -11.58 6.44 -4.59
CA LEU A 37 -11.58 5.89 -3.23
C LEU A 37 -11.76 4.37 -3.19
N ILE A 38 -12.74 3.85 -3.94
CA ILE A 38 -13.06 2.40 -3.92
C ILE A 38 -11.88 1.57 -4.43
N PRO A 39 -11.26 1.85 -5.60
CA PRO A 39 -10.11 1.09 -6.08
C PRO A 39 -8.91 1.15 -5.14
N LEU A 40 -8.63 2.32 -4.55
CA LEU A 40 -7.52 2.46 -3.61
C LEU A 40 -7.74 1.65 -2.34
N ALA A 41 -8.91 1.77 -1.71
CA ALA A 41 -9.23 1.03 -0.49
C ALA A 41 -9.18 -0.48 -0.73
N ALA A 42 -9.76 -0.95 -1.84
CA ALA A 42 -9.72 -2.35 -2.24
C ALA A 42 -8.28 -2.84 -2.45
N GLY A 43 -7.45 -2.07 -3.16
CA GLY A 43 -6.05 -2.42 -3.39
C GLY A 43 -5.20 -2.42 -2.12
N ILE A 44 -5.41 -1.47 -1.20
CA ILE A 44 -4.74 -1.42 0.11
C ILE A 44 -5.04 -2.68 0.92
N VAL A 45 -6.32 -3.04 1.02
CA VAL A 45 -6.77 -4.26 1.73
C VAL A 45 -6.25 -5.51 1.04
N PHE A 46 -6.33 -5.56 -0.29
CA PHE A 46 -5.82 -6.68 -1.08
C PHE A 46 -4.35 -6.93 -0.82
N VAL A 47 -3.48 -5.91 -0.89
CA VAL A 47 -2.04 -6.06 -0.64
C VAL A 47 -1.77 -6.46 0.83
N ALA A 48 -2.54 -5.92 1.78
CA ALA A 48 -2.41 -6.24 3.20
C ALA A 48 -2.70 -7.71 3.52
N VAL A 49 -3.58 -8.35 2.74
CA VAL A 49 -3.90 -9.78 2.87
C VAL A 49 -3.00 -10.64 1.99
N LEU A 50 -2.75 -10.22 0.75
CA LEU A 50 -2.01 -11.01 -0.23
C LEU A 50 -0.59 -11.33 0.26
N ILE A 51 0.15 -10.35 0.77
CA ILE A 51 1.55 -10.56 1.16
C ILE A 51 1.67 -11.59 2.30
N PRO A 52 0.94 -11.44 3.43
CA PRO A 52 0.96 -12.43 4.50
C PRO A 52 0.56 -13.84 4.06
N MET A 53 -0.42 -13.94 3.15
CA MET A 53 -0.97 -15.21 2.71
C MET A 53 -0.11 -15.94 1.69
N THR A 54 0.80 -15.25 1.00
CA THR A 54 1.54 -15.82 -0.14
C THR A 54 3.06 -15.81 0.05
N LEU A 55 3.61 -14.78 0.69
CA LEU A 55 5.06 -14.58 0.78
C LEU A 55 5.61 -14.85 2.19
N THR A 56 4.79 -14.67 3.23
CA THR A 56 5.20 -14.87 4.63
C THR A 56 4.34 -15.89 5.36
N ALA A 57 3.73 -16.81 4.62
CA ALA A 57 2.88 -17.87 5.18
C ALA A 57 3.60 -18.77 6.20
N ALA A 58 4.93 -18.92 6.09
CA ALA A 58 5.76 -19.67 7.03
C ALA A 58 6.34 -18.82 8.18
N SER A 59 5.90 -17.57 8.34
CA SER A 59 6.37 -16.69 9.42
C SER A 59 5.83 -17.13 10.78
N GLU A 60 6.66 -17.02 11.82
CA GLU A 60 6.24 -17.22 13.22
C GLU A 60 5.31 -16.11 13.74
N ILE A 61 5.14 -15.02 12.99
CA ILE A 61 4.28 -13.89 13.36
C ILE A 61 2.83 -14.24 13.04
N PRO A 62 1.86 -14.05 13.97
CA PRO A 62 0.45 -14.26 13.70
C PRO A 62 -0.02 -13.51 12.44
N VAL A 63 -0.66 -14.22 11.51
CA VAL A 63 -1.13 -13.66 10.22
C VAL A 63 -2.02 -12.43 10.42
N LYS A 64 -2.87 -12.45 11.46
CA LYS A 64 -3.72 -11.32 11.84
C LYS A 64 -2.90 -10.05 12.10
N ASP A 65 -1.80 -10.16 12.83
CA ASP A 65 -0.96 -9.02 13.18
C ASP A 65 -0.23 -8.49 11.95
N GLN A 66 0.18 -9.39 11.05
CA GLN A 66 0.78 -9.01 9.77
C GLN A 66 -0.20 -8.24 8.87
N ILE A 67 -1.46 -8.67 8.80
CA ILE A 67 -2.52 -8.00 8.03
C ILE A 67 -2.84 -6.64 8.63
N LEU A 68 -3.01 -6.53 9.95
CA LEU A 68 -3.32 -5.27 10.63
C LEU A 68 -2.20 -4.25 10.48
N ALA A 69 -0.95 -4.66 10.70
CA ALA A 69 0.22 -3.82 10.39
C ALA A 69 0.28 -3.47 8.89
N GLY A 70 -0.14 -4.42 8.04
CA GLY A 70 -0.27 -4.26 6.59
C GLY A 70 -1.17 -3.12 6.19
N LEU A 71 -2.38 -3.05 6.76
CA LEU A 71 -3.34 -1.99 6.47
C LEU A 71 -2.79 -0.61 6.85
N VAL A 72 -2.16 -0.49 8.01
CA VAL A 72 -1.55 0.77 8.47
C VAL A 72 -0.43 1.19 7.51
N THR A 73 0.51 0.28 7.25
CA THR A 73 1.67 0.54 6.40
C THR A 73 1.24 0.90 4.98
N ASN A 74 0.32 0.14 4.39
CA ASN A 74 -0.15 0.36 3.02
C ASN A 74 -0.85 1.71 2.89
N THR A 75 -1.67 2.08 3.86
CA THR A 75 -2.35 3.39 3.87
C THR A 75 -1.34 4.54 3.88
N VAL A 76 -0.30 4.44 4.70
CA VAL A 76 0.76 5.46 4.79
C VAL A 76 1.55 5.53 3.47
N ILE A 77 1.99 4.39 2.93
CA ILE A 77 2.74 4.36 1.66
C ILE A 77 1.88 4.95 0.53
N THR A 78 0.63 4.51 0.38
CA THR A 78 -0.26 5.04 -0.65
C THR A 78 -0.49 6.55 -0.50
N GLY A 79 -0.66 7.04 0.74
CA GLY A 79 -0.77 8.47 1.02
C GLY A 79 0.47 9.26 0.58
N ILE A 80 1.67 8.74 0.88
CA ILE A 80 2.94 9.35 0.45
C ILE A 80 3.04 9.37 -1.08
N VAL A 81 2.75 8.25 -1.75
CA VAL A 81 2.82 8.15 -3.22
C VAL A 81 1.86 9.14 -3.88
N LEU A 82 0.63 9.27 -3.38
CA LEU A 82 -0.33 10.26 -3.86
C LEU A 82 0.15 11.69 -3.61
N GLY A 83 0.72 11.97 -2.43
CA GLY A 83 1.27 13.28 -2.09
C GLY A 83 2.42 13.69 -3.00
N ILE A 84 3.35 12.77 -3.29
CA ILE A 84 4.44 12.99 -4.25
C ILE A 84 3.87 13.24 -5.64
N TRP A 85 2.91 12.42 -6.07
CA TRP A 85 2.31 12.56 -7.39
C TRP A 85 1.64 13.92 -7.58
N GLU A 86 0.87 14.37 -6.59
CA GLU A 86 0.19 15.67 -6.64
C GLU A 86 1.20 16.83 -6.62
N ALA A 87 2.27 16.73 -5.82
CA ALA A 87 3.35 17.71 -5.80
C ALA A 87 4.04 17.83 -7.18
N VAL A 88 4.36 16.70 -7.82
CA VAL A 88 4.95 16.66 -9.16
C VAL A 88 3.99 17.23 -10.21
N ASN A 89 2.70 16.89 -10.13
CA ASN A 89 1.69 17.38 -11.07
C ASN A 89 1.49 18.90 -10.94
N ARG A 90 1.55 19.44 -9.72
CA ARG A 90 1.50 20.88 -9.47
C ARG A 90 2.72 21.59 -10.03
N ALA A 91 3.92 21.05 -9.79
CA ALA A 91 5.17 21.63 -10.30
C ALA A 91 5.29 21.62 -11.83
N ARG A 92 4.57 20.73 -12.53
CA ARG A 92 4.53 20.69 -14.00
C ARG A 92 3.53 21.66 -14.63
N LYS A 93 2.57 22.15 -13.85
CA LYS A 93 1.49 23.03 -14.32
C LYS A 93 1.73 24.51 -14.01
N GLY A 94 2.63 24.81 -13.08
CA GLY A 94 3.12 26.16 -12.80
C GLY A 94 4.36 26.47 -13.63
#